data_AF-L5M7M2-F1
#
_entry.id   AF-L5M7M2-F1
#
_cell.length_a   1.000
_cell.length_b   1.000
_cell.length_c   1.000
_cell.angle_alpha   90.00
_cell.angle_beta   90.00
_cell.angle_gamma   90.00
#
_symmetry.space_group_name_H-M   'P 1'
#
loop_
_entity.id
_entity.type
_entity.pdbx_description
1 polymer ?
#
loop_
_entity_poly.entity_id
_entity_poly.type
_entity_poly.pdbx_seq_one_letter_code
_entity_poly.pdbx_strand_id
1 'polypeptide(L)'
;MEDFSAEEEEPWYDQQDLEQDLHLAAELGKTLLERNKELEASLQHMYATNEEQVQEIEYLTKQLDTLRHVNEQHAKVYEQLDLTARDLELTNQKLVLESKAAQQKIHGLTETVERLQAQVEELQAQVEQLRGLEQLRVRREKRERRRTIHTFPCLKELCTSSPRCNDAFRLHSSSLELGPRPLEQENENLQTLVGVLRSQVSQERQRKERAEREFASVLQEYAELEQQLSAMEGCRLRVQELEAELLELQQMKQAKTYLLGREDHLVKLPKVLILALQELEAELLELQQMKQAKTYLLGREDHLAEALLAPLTQAPEADDPQPGSGDEFGAQDGGSSPGPSPSHASIYSLDKLYPESRGSDTAWRVPDDAKQANSDIPLDRLTISYCRSSGPGGQNVNKVNSKAEVRFHLATADWIAEPVRQKMAIMYKNKINKLGELILTSECSRYQLRNLADCLQKIRDMIAEASQTPKEPSKEDAVLQRIRIENMNRERLRKKRINSATKASRRVDMD
;
A
#
# COMPACT_ATOMS: atom_id res chain seq x y z
N MET A 1 -49.98 15.99 119.61
CA MET A 1 -48.71 16.36 118.93
C MET A 1 -47.62 15.70 119.73
N GLU A 2 -46.65 15.12 119.01
CA GLU A 2 -45.45 14.36 119.45
C GLU A 2 -45.46 13.00 118.75
N ASP A 3 -44.45 12.60 117.99
CA ASP A 3 -43.53 13.30 117.11
C ASP A 3 -43.12 12.20 116.12
N PHE A 4 -43.36 12.36 114.82
CA PHE A 4 -42.93 11.37 113.83
C PHE A 4 -41.41 11.41 113.73
N SER A 5 -40.74 10.42 114.32
CA SER A 5 -39.32 10.17 114.13
C SER A 5 -39.14 9.67 112.70
N ALA A 6 -38.62 10.53 111.82
CA ALA A 6 -38.13 10.10 110.53
C ALA A 6 -36.93 9.18 110.78
N GLU A 7 -37.10 7.88 110.54
CA GLU A 7 -35.98 6.96 110.36
C GLU A 7 -35.21 7.47 109.13
N GLU A 8 -34.05 8.09 109.36
CA GLU A 8 -33.10 8.43 108.31
C GLU A 8 -32.63 7.11 107.67
N GLU A 9 -33.13 6.83 106.46
CA GLU A 9 -32.68 5.70 105.64
C GLU A 9 -31.16 5.80 105.46
N GLU A 10 -30.42 4.82 105.97
CA GLU A 10 -28.96 4.70 105.78
C GLU A 10 -28.65 4.73 104.28
N PRO A 11 -27.78 5.66 103.80
CA PRO A 11 -27.41 5.72 102.39
C PRO A 11 -26.70 4.43 101.97
N TRP A 12 -27.36 3.62 101.15
CA TRP A 12 -26.94 2.28 100.73
C TRP A 12 -25.66 2.22 99.85
N TYR A 13 -24.90 3.31 99.76
CA TYR A 13 -23.67 3.42 98.98
C TYR A 13 -22.66 4.33 99.67
N ASP A 14 -21.45 3.82 99.89
CA ASP A 14 -20.30 4.61 100.32
C ASP A 14 -19.90 5.60 99.21
N GLN A 15 -19.74 6.87 99.56
CA GLN A 15 -19.47 7.94 98.59
C GLN A 15 -18.19 7.73 97.76
N GLN A 16 -17.20 7.03 98.33
CA GLN A 16 -15.93 6.71 97.65
C GLN A 16 -16.11 5.64 96.56
N ASP A 17 -17.04 4.69 96.73
CA ASP A 17 -17.29 3.63 95.75
C ASP A 17 -18.03 4.19 94.53
N LEU A 18 -18.97 5.12 94.77
CA LEU A 18 -19.63 5.85 93.69
C LEU A 18 -18.65 6.68 92.85
N GLU A 19 -17.69 7.35 93.50
CA GLU A 19 -16.64 8.10 92.80
C GLU A 19 -15.73 7.19 91.97
N GLN A 20 -15.36 6.01 92.49
CA GLN A 20 -14.56 5.02 91.76
C GLN A 20 -15.31 4.45 90.55
N ASP A 21 -16.59 4.11 90.69
CA ASP A 21 -17.42 3.61 89.59
C ASP A 21 -17.63 4.68 88.51
N LEU A 22 -17.80 5.94 88.89
CA LEU A 22 -17.87 7.07 87.96
C LEU A 22 -16.54 7.26 87.20
N HIS A 23 -15.41 7.13 87.88
CA HIS A 23 -14.09 7.17 87.25
C HIS A 23 -13.91 6.01 86.26
N LEU A 24 -14.25 4.78 86.64
CA LEU A 24 -14.16 3.61 85.77
C LEU A 24 -15.09 3.75 84.56
N ALA A 25 -16.31 4.22 84.74
CA ALA A 25 -17.25 4.49 83.65
C ALA A 25 -16.73 5.57 82.68
N ALA A 26 -16.07 6.61 83.20
CA ALA A 26 -15.44 7.64 82.38
C ALA A 26 -14.24 7.10 81.59
N GLU A 27 -13.41 6.24 82.20
CA GLU A 27 -12.30 5.56 81.53
C GLU A 27 -12.80 4.61 80.43
N LEU A 28 -13.81 3.80 80.71
CA LEU A 28 -14.45 2.93 79.71
C LEU A 28 -15.08 3.74 78.57
N GLY A 29 -15.78 4.83 78.88
CA GLY A 29 -16.33 5.75 77.88
C GLY A 29 -15.25 6.36 76.99
N LYS A 30 -14.11 6.74 77.58
CA LYS A 30 -12.95 7.25 76.83
C LYS A 30 -12.36 6.18 75.90
N THR A 31 -12.13 4.95 76.39
CA THR A 31 -11.60 3.86 75.56
C THR A 31 -12.54 3.48 74.42
N LEU A 32 -13.85 3.47 74.65
CA LEU A 32 -14.85 3.22 73.61
C LEU A 32 -14.86 4.32 72.55
N LEU A 33 -14.75 5.59 72.96
CA LEU A 33 -14.64 6.72 72.03
C LEU A 33 -13.34 6.66 71.22
N GLU A 34 -12.22 6.31 71.85
CA GLU A 34 -10.93 6.14 71.17
C GLU A 34 -11.01 5.01 70.13
N ARG A 35 -11.56 3.85 70.51
CA ARG A 35 -11.76 2.72 69.59
C ARG A 35 -12.72 3.05 68.45
N ASN A 36 -13.77 3.84 68.72
CA ASN A 36 -14.70 4.28 67.68
C ASN A 36 -14.00 5.22 66.69
N LYS A 37 -13.20 6.18 67.19
CA LYS A 37 -12.37 7.05 66.33
C LYS A 37 -11.36 6.26 65.49
N GLU A 38 -10.72 5.23 66.05
CA GLU A 38 -9.83 4.34 65.31
C GLU A 38 -10.57 3.59 64.20
N LEU A 39 -11.77 3.08 64.49
CA LEU A 39 -12.61 2.41 63.50
C LEU A 39 -13.05 3.38 62.40
N GLU A 40 -13.49 4.58 62.74
CA GLU A 40 -13.84 5.63 61.78
C GLU A 40 -12.65 6.00 60.90
N ALA A 41 -11.45 6.17 61.49
CA ALA A 41 -10.23 6.43 60.73
C ALA A 41 -9.86 5.26 59.79
N SER A 42 -10.02 4.02 60.26
CA SER A 42 -9.78 2.83 59.43
C SER A 42 -10.76 2.73 58.25
N LEU A 43 -12.04 3.08 58.47
CA LEU A 43 -13.05 3.13 57.42
C LEU A 43 -12.76 4.24 56.41
N GLN A 44 -12.40 5.43 56.88
CA GLN A 44 -12.00 6.54 55.99
C GLN A 44 -10.78 6.17 55.15
N HIS A 45 -9.79 5.49 55.74
CA HIS A 45 -8.64 4.98 55.00
C HIS A 45 -9.07 3.96 53.93
N MET A 46 -9.93 3.00 54.28
CA MET A 46 -10.51 2.05 53.33
C MET A 46 -11.26 2.75 52.19
N TYR A 47 -12.07 3.78 52.48
CA TYR A 47 -12.76 4.57 51.45
C TYR A 47 -11.78 5.26 50.51
N ALA A 48 -10.74 5.91 51.04
CA ALA A 48 -9.72 6.55 50.21
C ALA A 48 -9.01 5.54 49.30
N THR A 49 -8.62 4.37 49.83
CA THR A 49 -7.99 3.33 49.00
C THR A 49 -8.91 2.78 47.92
N ASN A 50 -10.21 2.64 48.20
CA ASN A 50 -11.18 2.21 47.18
C ASN A 50 -11.35 3.27 46.09
N GLU A 51 -11.37 4.56 46.44
CA GLU A 51 -11.42 5.65 45.47
C GLU A 51 -10.19 5.66 44.56
N GLU A 52 -8.99 5.46 45.12
CA GLU A 52 -7.76 5.33 44.34
C GLU A 52 -7.81 4.11 43.40
N GLN A 53 -8.29 2.96 43.88
CA GLN A 53 -8.46 1.76 43.05
C GLN A 53 -9.47 1.98 41.91
N VAL A 54 -10.58 2.68 42.15
CA VAL A 54 -11.55 3.01 41.11
C VAL A 54 -10.91 3.91 40.05
N GLN A 55 -10.12 4.91 40.44
CA GLN A 55 -9.39 5.78 39.51
C GLN A 55 -8.36 4.99 38.68
N GLU A 56 -7.67 4.03 39.28
CA GLU A 56 -6.74 3.15 38.57
C GLU A 56 -7.47 2.27 37.55
N ILE A 57 -8.61 1.68 37.92
CA ILE A 57 -9.44 0.88 37.01
C ILE A 57 -9.92 1.73 35.84
N GLU A 58 -10.39 2.96 36.08
CA GLU A 58 -10.80 3.87 35.02
C GLU A 58 -9.64 4.22 34.07
N TYR A 59 -8.46 4.46 34.61
CA TYR A 59 -7.26 4.75 33.82
C TYR A 59 -6.88 3.55 32.94
N LEU A 60 -6.84 2.35 33.51
CA LEU A 60 -6.55 1.12 32.77
C LEU A 60 -7.62 0.83 31.71
N THR A 61 -8.89 1.09 32.02
CA THR A 61 -10.00 0.94 31.06
C THR A 61 -9.81 1.87 29.86
N LYS A 62 -9.49 3.15 30.09
CA LYS A 62 -9.18 4.11 29.02
C LYS A 62 -7.97 3.65 28.19
N GLN A 63 -6.93 3.13 28.82
CA GLN A 63 -5.80 2.56 28.10
C GLN A 63 -6.20 1.36 27.23
N LEU A 64 -7.01 0.44 27.75
CA LEU A 64 -7.52 -0.71 26.99
C LEU A 64 -8.37 -0.27 25.79
N ASP A 65 -9.21 0.75 25.94
CA ASP A 65 -10.02 1.27 24.83
C ASP A 65 -9.15 1.93 23.75
N THR A 66 -8.09 2.63 24.12
CA THR A 66 -7.13 3.14 23.12
C THR A 66 -6.43 2.00 22.37
N LEU A 67 -6.07 0.91 23.07
CA LEU A 67 -5.46 -0.26 22.43
C LEU A 67 -6.45 -0.98 21.50
N ARG A 68 -7.71 -1.10 21.90
CA ARG A 68 -8.79 -1.63 21.04
C ARG A 68 -8.94 -0.79 19.78
N HIS A 69 -8.99 0.54 19.92
CA HIS A 69 -9.09 1.43 18.77
C HIS A 69 -7.90 1.28 17.80
N VAL A 70 -6.67 1.17 18.32
CA VAL A 70 -5.48 0.93 17.49
C VAL A 70 -5.57 -0.43 16.79
N ASN A 71 -6.02 -1.48 17.48
CA ASN A 71 -6.20 -2.79 16.86
C ASN A 71 -7.27 -2.80 15.77
N GLU A 72 -8.39 -2.09 15.97
CA GLU A 72 -9.42 -1.89 14.94
C GLU A 72 -8.87 -1.13 13.73
N GLN A 73 -8.08 -0.08 13.96
CA GLN A 73 -7.40 0.62 12.87
C GLN A 73 -6.42 -0.28 12.12
N HIS A 74 -5.65 -1.10 12.83
CA HIS A 74 -4.75 -2.07 12.20
C HIS A 74 -5.53 -3.09 11.37
N ALA A 75 -6.65 -3.63 11.88
CA ALA A 75 -7.51 -4.55 11.13
C ALA A 75 -7.99 -3.92 9.81
N LYS A 76 -8.47 -2.68 9.84
CA LYS A 76 -8.88 -1.94 8.63
C LYS A 76 -7.74 -1.75 7.63
N VAL A 77 -6.53 -1.47 8.12
CA VAL A 77 -5.34 -1.35 7.25
C VAL A 77 -4.98 -2.69 6.62
N TYR A 78 -5.07 -3.80 7.36
CA TYR A 78 -4.85 -5.14 6.80
C TYR A 78 -5.88 -5.50 5.74
N GLU A 79 -7.16 -5.22 5.98
CA GLU A 79 -8.22 -5.43 4.98
C GLU A 79 -7.97 -4.60 3.71
N GLN A 80 -7.58 -3.32 3.85
CA GLN A 80 -7.22 -2.49 2.71
C GLN A 80 -6.02 -3.04 1.95
N LEU A 81 -4.98 -3.50 2.66
CA LEU A 81 -3.81 -4.11 2.03
C LEU A 81 -4.18 -5.37 1.26
N ASP A 82 -5.03 -6.23 1.82
CA ASP A 82 -5.51 -7.45 1.17
C ASP A 82 -6.30 -7.14 -0.11
N LEU A 83 -7.14 -6.11 -0.09
CA LEU A 83 -7.87 -5.65 -1.29
C LEU A 83 -6.89 -5.16 -2.36
N THR A 84 -5.93 -4.30 -1.99
CA THR A 84 -4.93 -3.80 -2.95
C THR A 84 -4.05 -4.91 -3.51
N ALA A 85 -3.70 -5.92 -2.71
CA ALA A 85 -2.93 -7.07 -3.16
C ALA A 85 -3.71 -7.88 -4.22
N ARG A 86 -5.00 -8.13 -3.98
CA ARG A 86 -5.88 -8.81 -4.95
C ARG A 86 -6.01 -8.02 -6.25
N ASP A 87 -6.20 -6.70 -6.18
CA ASP A 87 -6.28 -5.85 -7.37
C ASP A 87 -4.98 -5.87 -8.18
N LEU A 88 -3.83 -5.85 -7.50
CA LEU A 88 -2.52 -5.97 -8.13
C LEU A 88 -2.30 -7.35 -8.75
N GLU A 89 -2.78 -8.43 -8.14
CA GLU A 89 -2.75 -9.77 -8.73
C GLU A 89 -3.60 -9.85 -9.99
N LEU A 90 -4.83 -9.32 -9.96
CA LEU A 90 -5.73 -9.31 -11.11
C LEU A 90 -5.17 -8.48 -12.28
N THR A 91 -4.60 -7.30 -11.99
CA THR A 91 -3.96 -6.47 -13.01
C THR A 91 -2.71 -7.13 -13.59
N ASN A 92 -1.87 -7.78 -12.77
CA ASN A 92 -0.74 -8.57 -13.25
C ASN A 92 -1.18 -9.72 -14.15
N GLN A 93 -2.23 -10.46 -13.78
CA GLN A 93 -2.76 -11.54 -14.61
C GLN A 93 -3.25 -11.01 -15.97
N LYS A 94 -3.97 -9.88 -15.99
CA LYS A 94 -4.39 -9.20 -17.23
C LYS A 94 -3.20 -8.81 -18.10
N LEU A 95 -2.19 -8.16 -17.53
CA LEU A 95 -0.98 -7.76 -18.24
C LEU A 95 -0.21 -8.96 -18.81
N VAL A 96 -0.16 -10.08 -18.09
CA VAL A 96 0.45 -11.32 -18.58
C VAL A 96 -0.31 -11.88 -19.77
N LEU A 97 -1.65 -11.86 -19.74
CA LEU A 97 -2.47 -12.30 -20.87
C LEU A 97 -2.29 -11.39 -22.09
N GLU A 98 -2.28 -10.07 -21.90
CA GLU A 98 -2.02 -9.09 -22.97
C GLU A 98 -0.62 -9.25 -23.55
N SER A 99 0.39 -9.48 -22.69
CA SER A 99 1.76 -9.76 -23.10
C SER A 99 1.85 -11.02 -23.97
N LYS A 100 1.17 -12.11 -23.56
CA LYS A 100 1.08 -13.35 -24.35
C LYS A 100 0.39 -13.12 -25.70
N ALA A 101 -0.70 -12.37 -25.73
CA ALA A 101 -1.41 -12.05 -26.97
C ALA A 101 -0.53 -11.21 -27.91
N ALA A 102 0.21 -10.23 -27.38
CA ALA A 102 1.17 -9.43 -28.14
C ALA A 102 2.31 -10.30 -28.68
N GLN A 103 2.85 -11.23 -27.88
CA GLN A 103 3.87 -12.18 -28.31
C GLN A 103 3.38 -13.07 -29.46
N GLN A 104 2.15 -13.59 -29.39
CA GLN A 104 1.55 -14.37 -30.47
C GLN A 104 1.40 -13.55 -31.76
N LYS A 105 1.00 -12.28 -31.64
CA LYS A 105 0.90 -11.37 -32.79
C LYS A 105 2.27 -11.06 -33.42
N ILE A 106 3.28 -10.84 -32.59
CA ILE A 106 4.67 -10.66 -33.06
C ILE A 106 5.14 -11.93 -33.77
N HIS A 107 4.89 -13.11 -33.22
CA HIS A 107 5.26 -14.37 -33.85
C HIS A 107 4.61 -14.53 -35.23
N GLY A 108 3.29 -14.31 -35.34
CA GLY A 108 2.59 -14.36 -36.62
C GLY A 108 3.11 -13.35 -37.65
N LEU A 109 3.43 -12.12 -37.22
CA LEU A 109 4.08 -11.13 -38.10
C LEU A 109 5.49 -11.56 -38.51
N THR A 110 6.26 -12.15 -37.60
CA THR A 110 7.62 -12.63 -37.89
C THR A 110 7.58 -13.74 -38.95
N GLU A 111 6.66 -14.70 -38.83
CA GLU A 111 6.44 -15.72 -39.84
C GLU A 111 6.04 -15.12 -41.21
N THR A 112 5.21 -14.07 -41.23
CA THR A 112 4.86 -13.40 -42.49
C THR A 112 6.07 -12.71 -43.12
N VAL A 113 6.93 -12.10 -42.31
CA VAL A 113 8.17 -11.46 -42.79
C VAL A 113 9.13 -12.51 -43.34
N GLU A 114 9.30 -13.65 -42.66
CA GLU A 114 10.15 -14.75 -43.13
C GLU A 114 9.63 -15.33 -44.46
N ARG A 115 8.31 -15.52 -44.61
CA ARG A 115 7.72 -15.95 -45.89
C ARG A 115 7.97 -14.96 -47.01
N LEU A 116 7.84 -13.65 -46.74
CA LEU A 116 8.15 -12.61 -47.72
C LEU A 116 9.64 -12.55 -48.05
N GLN A 117 10.52 -12.73 -47.08
CA GLN A 117 11.97 -12.81 -47.30
C GLN A 117 12.33 -13.98 -48.22
N ALA A 118 11.77 -15.17 -47.98
CA ALA A 118 11.96 -16.34 -48.84
C ALA A 118 11.50 -16.07 -50.29
N GLN A 119 10.36 -15.41 -50.48
CA GLN A 119 9.90 -15.01 -51.81
C GLN A 119 10.83 -14.01 -52.49
N VAL A 120 11.38 -13.05 -51.73
CA VAL A 120 12.36 -12.09 -52.25
C VAL A 120 13.66 -12.80 -52.67
N GLU A 121 14.15 -13.74 -51.88
CA GLU A 121 15.33 -14.55 -52.20
C GLU A 121 15.11 -15.41 -53.44
N GLU A 122 13.92 -16.03 -53.59
CA GLU A 122 13.56 -16.80 -54.78
C GLU A 122 13.52 -15.92 -56.04
N LEU A 123 12.88 -14.74 -55.96
CA LEU A 123 12.86 -13.78 -57.05
C LEU A 123 14.28 -13.25 -57.39
N GLN A 124 15.11 -13.02 -56.39
CA GLN A 124 16.52 -12.64 -56.59
C GLN A 124 17.28 -13.75 -57.34
N ALA A 125 17.10 -15.01 -56.94
CA ALA A 125 17.72 -16.15 -57.62
C ALA A 125 17.25 -16.26 -59.09
N GLN A 126 15.97 -16.06 -59.37
CA GLN A 126 15.45 -16.03 -60.75
C GLN A 126 16.06 -14.89 -61.58
N VAL A 127 16.21 -13.69 -61.00
CA VAL A 127 16.87 -12.55 -61.66
C VAL A 127 18.35 -12.85 -61.96
N GLU A 128 19.07 -13.48 -61.04
CA GLU A 128 20.46 -13.87 -61.24
C GLU A 128 20.61 -14.94 -62.33
N GLN A 129 19.70 -15.93 -62.38
CA GLN A 129 19.65 -16.91 -63.46
C GLN A 129 19.44 -16.24 -64.83
N LEU A 130 18.47 -15.32 -64.94
CA LEU A 130 18.22 -14.57 -66.17
C LEU A 130 19.44 -13.72 -66.58
N ARG A 131 20.08 -13.03 -65.64
CA ARG A 131 21.34 -12.30 -65.88
C ARG A 131 22.45 -13.23 -66.37
N GLY A 132 22.56 -14.43 -65.81
CA GLY A 132 23.52 -15.45 -66.26
C GLY A 132 23.26 -15.90 -67.71
N LEU A 133 21.99 -16.15 -68.07
CA LEU A 133 21.57 -16.48 -69.43
C LEU A 133 21.84 -15.35 -70.43
N GLU A 134 21.57 -14.10 -70.05
CA GLU A 134 21.92 -12.92 -70.86
C GLU A 134 23.42 -12.79 -71.07
N GLN A 135 24.24 -12.97 -70.03
CA GLN A 135 25.70 -12.95 -70.17
C GLN A 135 26.21 -14.04 -71.12
N LEU A 136 25.61 -15.23 -71.08
CA LEU A 136 25.91 -16.32 -72.02
C LEU A 136 25.49 -15.96 -73.45
N ARG A 137 24.31 -15.36 -73.65
CA ARG A 137 23.88 -14.83 -74.96
C ARG A 137 24.87 -13.79 -75.50
N VAL A 138 25.24 -12.79 -74.69
CA VAL A 138 26.21 -11.76 -75.09
C VAL A 138 27.58 -12.36 -75.42
N ARG A 139 28.03 -13.38 -74.68
CA ARG A 139 29.27 -14.11 -75.00
C ARG A 139 29.18 -14.88 -76.31
N ARG A 140 28.04 -15.55 -76.58
CA ARG A 140 27.79 -16.22 -77.87
C ARG A 140 27.79 -15.22 -79.01
N GLU A 141 27.07 -14.11 -78.86
CA GLU A 141 27.01 -13.04 -79.85
C GLU A 141 28.39 -12.40 -80.09
N LYS A 142 29.21 -12.17 -79.05
CA LYS A 142 30.60 -11.71 -79.21
C LYS A 142 31.47 -12.73 -79.94
N ARG A 143 31.29 -14.04 -79.71
CA ARG A 143 32.00 -15.10 -80.44
C ARG A 143 31.54 -15.18 -81.89
N GLU A 144 30.26 -15.03 -82.16
CA GLU A 144 29.70 -14.96 -83.51
C GLU A 144 30.18 -13.71 -84.26
N ARG A 145 30.18 -12.53 -83.62
CA ARG A 145 30.76 -11.30 -84.18
C ARG A 145 32.25 -11.46 -84.49
N ARG A 146 33.01 -12.18 -83.66
CA ARG A 146 34.42 -12.50 -83.95
C ARG A 146 34.58 -13.50 -85.11
N ARG A 147 33.61 -14.39 -85.33
CA ARG A 147 33.57 -15.29 -86.49
C ARG A 147 33.18 -14.54 -87.77
N THR A 148 32.22 -13.62 -87.70
CA THR A 148 31.79 -12.82 -88.86
C THR A 148 32.82 -11.77 -89.29
N ILE A 149 33.74 -11.35 -88.41
CA ILE A 149 34.89 -10.50 -88.79
C ILE A 149 35.94 -11.26 -89.65
N HIS A 150 35.95 -12.60 -89.62
CA HIS A 150 36.89 -13.44 -90.41
C HIS A 150 36.27 -14.11 -91.65
N THR A 151 35.07 -13.73 -92.04
CA THR A 151 34.46 -14.08 -93.34
C THR A 151 34.06 -12.80 -94.06
N PHE A 152 34.52 -12.69 -95.31
CA PHE A 152 34.56 -11.48 -96.14
C PHE A 152 33.22 -10.73 -96.33
N PRO A 153 33.29 -9.42 -96.71
CA PRO A 153 32.16 -8.52 -96.83
C PRO A 153 31.50 -8.65 -98.21
N CYS A 154 30.26 -9.07 -98.23
CA CYS A 154 29.35 -8.91 -99.36
C CYS A 154 27.93 -9.01 -98.77
N LEU A 155 26.96 -8.36 -99.40
CA LEU A 155 25.55 -8.24 -98.96
C LEU A 155 25.25 -7.01 -98.08
N LYS A 156 25.79 -5.85 -98.49
CA LYS A 156 25.23 -4.54 -98.17
C LYS A 156 24.34 -3.99 -99.31
N GLU A 157 23.68 -4.83 -100.11
CA GLU A 157 22.91 -4.35 -101.28
C GLU A 157 21.63 -5.12 -101.66
N LEU A 158 21.01 -5.95 -100.80
CA LEU A 158 19.76 -6.65 -101.19
C LEU A 158 18.57 -6.51 -100.24
N CYS A 159 18.51 -5.47 -99.39
CA CYS A 159 17.28 -5.16 -98.64
C CYS A 159 16.84 -3.70 -98.72
N THR A 160 17.40 -2.91 -99.64
CA THR A 160 16.89 -1.58 -100.01
C THR A 160 16.25 -1.63 -101.39
N SER A 161 15.21 -2.43 -101.56
CA SER A 161 14.35 -2.36 -102.73
C SER A 161 12.98 -2.98 -102.48
N SER A 162 12.05 -2.11 -102.09
CA SER A 162 10.66 -2.06 -102.57
C SER A 162 9.56 -2.20 -101.52
N PRO A 163 8.60 -1.25 -101.48
CA PRO A 163 7.39 -1.26 -100.67
C PRO A 163 6.25 -2.03 -101.38
N ARG A 164 5.24 -2.41 -100.60
CA ARG A 164 3.94 -3.04 -100.96
C ARG A 164 3.88 -4.58 -100.80
N CYS A 165 3.26 -4.99 -99.70
CA CYS A 165 2.22 -6.02 -99.72
C CYS A 165 1.26 -5.74 -98.55
N ASN A 166 0.22 -4.96 -98.83
CA ASN A 166 -1.03 -5.04 -98.07
C ASN A 166 -1.78 -6.30 -98.53
N ASP A 167 -2.70 -6.75 -97.69
CA ASP A 167 -3.82 -7.63 -98.04
C ASP A 167 -3.51 -9.12 -98.25
N ALA A 168 -3.37 -9.83 -97.13
CA ALA A 168 -3.91 -11.17 -97.00
C ALA A 168 -4.32 -11.37 -95.54
N PHE A 169 -5.41 -12.12 -95.31
CA PHE A 169 -6.01 -12.42 -94.00
C PHE A 169 -7.03 -11.39 -93.47
N ARG A 170 -7.97 -11.02 -94.34
CA ARG A 170 -9.38 -10.95 -93.93
C ARG A 170 -10.08 -12.17 -94.53
N LEU A 171 -10.92 -12.83 -93.71
CA LEU A 171 -11.66 -14.07 -93.93
C LEU A 171 -10.93 -15.33 -93.47
N HIS A 172 -11.14 -15.69 -92.20
CA HIS A 172 -11.86 -16.90 -91.81
C HIS A 172 -12.53 -16.60 -90.45
N SER A 173 -13.81 -16.25 -90.48
CA SER A 173 -14.67 -16.34 -89.30
C SER A 173 -15.14 -17.78 -89.21
N SER A 174 -14.57 -18.53 -88.29
CA SER A 174 -15.16 -19.78 -87.79
C SER A 174 -15.16 -19.70 -86.27
N SER A 175 -16.37 -19.64 -85.71
CA SER A 175 -16.74 -19.75 -84.31
C SER A 175 -15.74 -20.51 -83.44
N LEU A 176 -15.04 -19.78 -82.58
CA LEU A 176 -14.55 -20.29 -81.31
C LEU A 176 -14.80 -19.18 -80.28
N GLU A 177 -15.61 -19.51 -79.29
CA GLU A 177 -15.88 -18.68 -78.13
C GLU A 177 -14.55 -18.26 -77.49
N LEU A 178 -14.20 -16.98 -77.64
CA LEU A 178 -13.24 -16.35 -76.75
C LEU A 178 -13.95 -16.18 -75.42
N GLY A 179 -13.68 -17.11 -74.49
CA GLY A 179 -13.98 -16.92 -73.08
C GLY A 179 -13.42 -15.58 -72.59
N PRO A 180 -13.97 -15.01 -71.50
CA PRO A 180 -13.62 -13.68 -71.02
C PRO A 180 -12.10 -13.55 -70.93
N ARG A 181 -11.55 -12.43 -71.40
CA ARG A 181 -10.10 -12.23 -71.32
C ARG A 181 -9.70 -12.32 -69.84
N PRO A 182 -8.62 -13.02 -69.46
CA PRO A 182 -8.25 -13.21 -68.05
C PRO A 182 -8.15 -11.88 -67.26
N LEU A 183 -7.80 -10.79 -67.94
CA LEU A 183 -7.76 -9.43 -67.37
C LEU A 183 -9.14 -8.83 -67.08
N GLU A 184 -10.19 -9.19 -67.81
CA GLU A 184 -11.57 -8.74 -67.55
C GLU A 184 -12.11 -9.43 -66.30
N GLN A 185 -11.81 -10.73 -66.17
CA GLN A 185 -12.17 -11.53 -65.01
C GLN A 185 -11.42 -11.10 -63.74
N GLU A 186 -10.14 -10.74 -63.85
CA GLU A 186 -9.39 -10.12 -62.75
C GLU A 186 -9.95 -8.75 -62.36
N ASN A 187 -10.38 -7.92 -63.31
CA ASN A 187 -11.00 -6.64 -63.00
C ASN A 187 -12.34 -6.80 -62.26
N GLU A 188 -13.17 -7.77 -62.65
CA GLU A 188 -14.42 -8.09 -61.94
C GLU A 188 -14.13 -8.62 -60.52
N ASN A 189 -13.12 -9.46 -60.35
CA ASN A 189 -12.67 -9.94 -59.05
C ASN A 189 -12.14 -8.80 -58.16
N LEU A 190 -11.38 -7.85 -58.72
CA LEU A 190 -10.91 -6.68 -57.99
C LEU A 190 -12.06 -5.74 -57.61
N GLN A 191 -13.05 -5.56 -58.49
CA GLN A 191 -14.23 -4.73 -58.20
C GLN A 191 -15.09 -5.33 -57.09
N THR A 192 -15.31 -6.65 -57.10
CA THR A 192 -16.03 -7.35 -56.01
C THR A 192 -15.27 -7.26 -54.69
N LEU A 193 -13.95 -7.46 -54.70
CA LEU A 193 -13.11 -7.37 -53.51
C LEU A 193 -13.07 -5.95 -52.94
N VAL A 194 -13.01 -4.91 -53.78
CA VAL A 194 -13.16 -3.51 -53.37
C VAL A 194 -14.55 -3.25 -52.78
N GLY A 195 -15.60 -3.86 -53.33
CA GLY A 195 -16.95 -3.80 -52.78
C GLY A 195 -17.04 -4.40 -51.38
N VAL A 196 -16.46 -5.58 -51.18
CA VAL A 196 -16.38 -6.26 -49.87
C VAL A 196 -15.59 -5.41 -48.87
N LEU A 197 -14.40 -4.93 -49.25
CA LEU A 197 -13.58 -4.07 -48.37
C LEU A 197 -14.31 -2.77 -47.99
N ARG A 198 -15.03 -2.14 -48.92
CA ARG A 198 -15.86 -0.95 -48.62
C ARG A 198 -16.97 -1.27 -47.61
N SER A 199 -17.64 -2.41 -47.76
CA SER A 199 -18.67 -2.86 -46.81
C SER A 199 -18.07 -3.14 -45.42
N GLN A 200 -16.89 -3.77 -45.36
CA GLN A 200 -16.18 -4.07 -44.13
C GLN A 200 -15.72 -2.79 -43.41
N VAL A 201 -15.17 -1.82 -44.15
CA VAL A 201 -14.81 -0.50 -43.60
C VAL A 201 -16.05 0.23 -43.06
N SER A 202 -17.20 0.13 -43.74
CA SER A 202 -18.45 0.74 -43.25
C SER A 202 -18.96 0.07 -41.97
N GLN A 203 -18.79 -1.25 -41.85
CA GLN A 203 -19.17 -2.01 -40.66
C GLN A 203 -18.24 -1.70 -39.47
N GLU A 204 -16.94 -1.58 -39.71
CA GLU A 204 -15.97 -1.15 -38.69
C GLU A 204 -16.22 0.29 -38.21
N ARG A 205 -16.60 1.20 -39.13
CA ARG A 205 -17.01 2.56 -38.73
C ARG A 205 -18.25 2.54 -37.82
N GLN A 206 -19.26 1.74 -38.14
CA GLN A 206 -20.44 1.61 -37.28
C GLN A 206 -20.13 1.01 -35.91
N ARG A 207 -19.24 -0.01 -35.86
CA ARG A 207 -18.77 -0.58 -34.58
C ARG A 207 -18.05 0.46 -33.73
N LYS A 208 -17.17 1.24 -34.35
CA LYS A 208 -16.47 2.36 -33.70
C LYS A 208 -17.45 3.40 -33.16
N GLU A 209 -18.42 3.84 -33.96
CA GLU A 209 -19.41 4.80 -33.52
C GLU A 209 -20.31 4.27 -32.38
N ARG A 210 -20.60 2.97 -32.34
CA ARG A 210 -21.35 2.36 -31.22
C ARG A 210 -20.53 2.38 -29.94
N ALA A 211 -19.27 1.96 -30.02
CA ALA A 211 -18.35 2.04 -28.89
C ALA A 211 -18.17 3.49 -28.40
N GLU A 212 -18.02 4.46 -29.30
CA GLU A 212 -17.92 5.88 -28.93
C GLU A 212 -19.17 6.41 -28.20
N ARG A 213 -20.37 5.95 -28.59
CA ARG A 213 -21.62 6.30 -27.87
C ARG A 213 -21.67 5.66 -26.48
N GLU A 214 -21.24 4.41 -26.35
CA GLU A 214 -21.16 3.72 -25.06
C GLU A 214 -20.16 4.40 -24.13
N PHE A 215 -18.97 4.75 -24.63
CA PHE A 215 -17.99 5.53 -23.87
C PHE A 215 -18.53 6.90 -23.45
N ALA A 216 -19.28 7.58 -24.31
CA ALA A 216 -19.90 8.85 -23.97
C ALA A 216 -20.95 8.72 -22.85
N SER A 217 -21.78 7.66 -22.88
CA SER A 217 -22.76 7.36 -21.82
C SER A 217 -22.07 7.12 -20.49
N VAL A 218 -21.02 6.29 -20.50
CA VAL A 218 -20.26 5.96 -19.29
C VAL A 218 -19.58 7.20 -18.71
N LEU A 219 -19.00 8.07 -19.54
CA LEU A 219 -18.42 9.34 -19.09
C LEU A 219 -19.46 10.27 -18.45
N GLN A 220 -20.70 10.27 -18.94
CA GLN A 220 -21.78 11.03 -18.35
C GLN A 220 -22.16 10.48 -16.97
N GLU A 221 -22.27 9.16 -16.82
CA GLU A 221 -22.53 8.50 -15.53
C GLU A 221 -21.41 8.80 -14.52
N TYR A 222 -20.14 8.79 -14.95
CA TYR A 222 -19.02 9.18 -14.09
C TYR A 222 -19.12 10.63 -13.62
N ALA A 223 -19.49 11.56 -14.50
CA ALA A 223 -19.66 12.96 -14.13
C ALA A 223 -20.82 13.17 -13.13
N GLU A 224 -21.92 12.42 -13.28
CA GLU A 224 -23.05 12.45 -12.35
C GLU A 224 -22.65 11.90 -10.96
N LEU A 225 -21.86 10.82 -10.92
CA LEU A 225 -21.33 10.27 -9.67
C LEU A 225 -20.34 11.22 -8.99
N GLU A 226 -19.46 11.89 -9.74
CA GLU A 226 -18.54 12.90 -9.19
C GLU A 226 -19.31 14.06 -8.55
N GLN A 227 -20.41 14.52 -9.17
CA GLN A 227 -21.27 15.54 -8.58
C GLN A 227 -21.92 15.05 -7.28
N GLN A 228 -22.42 13.81 -7.24
CA GLN A 228 -23.00 13.23 -6.03
C GLN A 228 -21.97 13.10 -4.90
N LEU A 229 -20.75 12.66 -5.19
CA LEU A 229 -19.66 12.58 -4.22
C LEU A 229 -19.32 13.96 -3.67
N SER A 230 -19.20 14.97 -4.53
CA SER A 230 -18.91 16.35 -4.09
C SER A 230 -20.00 16.91 -3.16
N ALA A 231 -21.26 16.58 -3.41
CA ALA A 231 -22.39 16.97 -2.55
C ALA A 231 -22.33 16.26 -1.18
N MET A 232 -22.00 14.97 -1.16
CA MET A 232 -21.82 14.19 0.07
C MET A 232 -20.62 14.69 0.89
N GLU A 233 -19.52 15.05 0.23
CA GLU A 233 -18.37 15.67 0.87
C GLU A 233 -18.72 17.02 1.49
N GLY A 234 -19.52 17.84 0.80
CA GLY A 234 -20.06 19.09 1.35
C GLY A 234 -20.92 18.87 2.61
N CYS A 235 -21.79 17.86 2.58
CA CYS A 235 -22.59 17.47 3.75
C CYS A 235 -21.70 17.02 4.92
N ARG A 236 -20.65 16.22 4.63
CA ARG A 236 -19.70 15.76 5.64
C ARG A 236 -18.94 16.91 6.31
N LEU A 237 -18.47 17.88 5.52
CA LEU A 237 -17.81 19.08 6.05
C LEU A 237 -18.76 19.89 6.94
N ARG A 238 -20.02 20.05 6.53
CA ARG A 238 -21.02 20.75 7.36
C ARG A 238 -21.26 20.04 8.69
N VAL A 239 -21.26 18.71 8.70
CA VAL A 239 -21.37 17.92 9.95
C VAL A 239 -20.15 18.14 10.84
N GLN A 240 -18.94 18.23 10.29
CA GLN A 240 -17.73 18.52 11.07
C GLN A 240 -17.73 19.93 11.67
N GLU A 241 -18.23 20.92 10.92
CA GLU A 241 -18.43 22.29 11.45
C GLU A 241 -19.40 22.29 12.63
N LEU A 242 -20.55 21.62 12.48
CA LEU A 242 -21.54 21.50 13.57
C LEU A 242 -20.97 20.74 14.79
N GLU A 243 -20.13 19.73 14.58
CA GLU A 243 -19.44 19.02 15.66
C GLU A 243 -18.43 19.94 16.39
N ALA A 244 -17.77 20.85 15.69
CA ALA A 244 -16.89 21.86 16.29
C ALA A 244 -17.69 22.91 17.08
N GLU A 245 -18.77 23.45 16.51
CA GLU A 245 -19.68 24.38 17.18
C GLU A 245 -20.24 23.75 18.48
N LEU A 246 -20.59 22.47 18.46
CA LEU A 246 -21.03 21.72 19.64
C LEU A 246 -19.96 21.66 20.75
N LEU A 247 -18.69 21.45 20.38
CA LEU A 247 -17.60 21.40 21.34
C LEU A 247 -17.37 22.76 22.00
N GLU A 248 -17.48 23.86 21.23
CA GLU A 248 -17.40 25.22 21.76
C GLU A 248 -18.55 25.50 22.73
N LEU A 249 -19.79 25.14 22.38
CA LEU A 249 -20.94 25.26 23.27
C LEU A 249 -20.78 24.42 24.55
N GLN A 250 -20.21 23.22 24.45
CA GLN A 250 -19.94 22.37 25.60
C GLN A 250 -18.85 22.97 26.52
N GLN A 251 -17.81 23.58 25.95
CA GLN A 251 -16.80 24.32 26.71
C GLN A 251 -17.40 25.55 27.39
N MET A 252 -18.28 26.28 26.70
CA MET A 252 -19.00 27.42 27.27
C MET A 252 -19.92 26.99 28.42
N LYS A 253 -20.59 25.83 28.29
CA LYS A 253 -21.38 25.24 29.37
C LYS A 253 -20.51 24.86 30.58
N GLN A 254 -19.34 24.25 30.35
CA GLN A 254 -18.40 23.92 31.41
C GLN A 254 -17.86 25.20 32.08
N ALA A 255 -17.42 26.19 31.31
CA ALA A 255 -16.98 27.49 31.83
C ALA A 255 -18.08 28.17 32.65
N LYS A 256 -19.34 28.11 32.18
CA LYS A 256 -20.50 28.58 32.93
C LYS A 256 -20.68 27.83 34.25
N THR A 257 -20.56 26.50 34.29
CA THR A 257 -20.63 25.74 35.55
C THR A 257 -19.49 26.08 36.50
N TYR A 258 -18.28 26.36 36.01
CA TYR A 258 -17.17 26.84 36.83
C TYR A 258 -17.40 28.26 37.38
N LEU A 259 -18.06 29.13 36.61
CA LEU A 259 -18.40 30.49 37.03
C LEU A 259 -19.60 30.54 37.99
N LEU A 260 -20.60 29.65 37.82
CA LEU A 260 -21.76 29.53 38.72
C LEU A 260 -21.49 28.64 39.94
N GLY A 261 -20.45 27.81 39.92
CA GLY A 261 -20.00 27.00 41.07
C GLY A 261 -19.23 27.81 42.13
N ARG A 262 -18.97 29.10 41.86
CA ARG A 262 -18.53 30.07 42.86
C ARG A 262 -19.71 30.96 43.23
N GLU A 263 -20.13 30.82 44.48
CA GLU A 263 -21.10 31.66 45.20
C GLU A 263 -22.56 31.19 45.16
N ASP A 264 -22.88 30.38 46.19
CA ASP A 264 -24.16 30.50 46.89
C ASP A 264 -24.41 31.99 47.21
N HIS A 265 -25.62 32.44 46.88
CA HIS A 265 -26.16 33.80 47.05
C HIS A 265 -25.91 34.79 45.89
N LEU A 266 -26.77 34.73 44.86
CA LEU A 266 -27.54 35.90 44.41
C LEU A 266 -28.67 35.53 43.43
N VAL A 267 -29.87 35.65 43.98
CA VAL A 267 -31.21 35.78 43.42
C VAL A 267 -31.29 36.32 41.97
N LYS A 268 -32.07 35.58 41.14
CA LYS A 268 -32.72 35.96 39.87
C LYS A 268 -31.81 36.22 38.66
N LEU A 269 -31.55 35.15 37.90
CA LEU A 269 -31.22 35.27 36.48
C LEU A 269 -32.31 36.10 35.75
N PRO A 270 -31.96 37.14 34.99
CA PRO A 270 -32.88 37.85 34.11
C PRO A 270 -33.67 36.87 33.25
N LYS A 271 -34.99 37.09 33.07
CA LYS A 271 -35.86 36.25 32.23
C LYS A 271 -35.26 35.95 30.85
N VAL A 272 -34.48 36.87 30.30
CA VAL A 272 -33.75 36.72 29.04
C VAL A 272 -32.73 35.58 29.08
N LEU A 273 -32.00 35.42 30.19
CA LEU A 273 -31.03 34.33 30.37
C LEU A 273 -31.72 32.98 30.63
N ILE A 274 -32.92 32.98 31.23
CA ILE A 274 -33.72 31.76 31.41
C ILE A 274 -34.29 31.29 30.07
N LEU A 275 -34.80 32.23 29.25
CA LEU A 275 -35.29 31.92 27.91
C LEU A 275 -34.16 31.44 26.98
N ALA A 276 -33.01 32.10 26.99
CA ALA A 276 -31.83 31.65 26.25
C ALA A 276 -31.33 30.27 26.70
N LEU A 277 -31.53 29.91 27.98
CA LEU A 277 -31.21 28.58 28.49
C LEU A 277 -32.22 27.52 28.06
N GLN A 278 -33.51 27.85 28.02
CA GLN A 278 -34.53 26.96 27.50
C GLN A 278 -34.37 26.74 25.98
N GLU A 279 -33.96 27.76 25.23
CA GLU A 279 -33.62 27.64 23.81
C GLU A 279 -32.39 26.75 23.60
N LEU A 280 -31.32 26.93 24.38
CA LEU A 280 -30.14 26.07 24.34
C LEU A 280 -30.43 24.62 24.73
N GLU A 281 -31.34 24.38 25.69
CA GLU A 281 -31.78 23.03 26.05
C GLU A 281 -32.64 22.39 24.94
N ALA A 282 -33.48 23.16 24.27
CA ALA A 282 -34.27 22.70 23.12
C ALA A 282 -33.39 22.35 21.92
N GLU A 283 -32.40 23.21 21.59
CA GLU A 283 -31.42 22.96 20.52
C GLU A 283 -30.57 21.72 20.81
N LEU A 284 -30.17 21.49 22.07
CA LEU A 284 -29.44 20.29 22.48
C LEU A 284 -30.28 19.02 22.29
N LEU A 285 -31.59 19.11 22.53
CA LEU A 285 -32.53 17.99 22.38
C LEU A 285 -32.80 17.67 20.91
N GLU A 286 -32.95 18.69 20.06
CA GLU A 286 -33.00 18.53 18.59
C GLU A 286 -31.71 17.93 18.05
N LEU A 287 -30.55 18.36 18.55
CA LEU A 287 -29.25 17.82 18.16
C LEU A 287 -29.06 16.37 18.62
N GLN A 288 -29.60 15.99 19.77
CA GLN A 288 -29.60 14.61 20.25
C GLN A 288 -30.51 13.71 19.38
N GLN A 289 -31.66 14.24 18.94
CA GLN A 289 -32.52 13.58 17.94
C GLN A 289 -31.82 13.45 16.58
N MET A 290 -31.09 14.47 16.13
CA MET A 290 -30.29 14.43 14.90
C MET A 290 -29.14 13.42 14.98
N LYS A 291 -28.50 13.27 16.15
CA LYS A 291 -27.51 12.20 16.38
C LYS A 291 -28.15 10.82 16.30
N GLN A 292 -29.33 10.63 16.89
CA GLN A 292 -30.08 9.36 16.79
C GLN A 292 -30.52 9.06 15.35
N ALA A 293 -30.93 10.08 14.60
CA ALA A 293 -31.25 9.95 13.17
C ALA A 293 -30.01 9.59 12.33
N LYS A 294 -28.86 10.23 12.61
CA LYS A 294 -27.56 9.90 11.98
C LYS A 294 -27.17 8.44 12.23
N THR A 295 -27.34 7.94 13.46
CA THR A 295 -27.07 6.52 13.78
C THR A 295 -28.04 5.57 13.07
N TYR A 296 -29.31 5.96 12.93
CA TYR A 296 -30.30 5.17 12.20
C TYR A 296 -30.04 5.13 10.69
N LEU A 297 -29.57 6.24 10.11
CA LEU A 297 -29.26 6.32 8.68
C LEU A 297 -27.97 5.56 8.35
N LEU A 298 -26.90 5.71 9.14
CA LEU A 298 -25.68 4.91 8.97
C LEU A 298 -25.94 3.42 9.14
N GLY A 299 -26.71 3.02 10.17
CA GLY A 299 -27.08 1.60 10.35
C GLY A 299 -27.90 1.03 9.19
N ARG A 300 -28.66 1.88 8.47
CA ARG A 300 -29.41 1.47 7.28
C ARG A 300 -28.52 1.30 6.05
N GLU A 301 -27.44 2.08 5.93
CA GLU A 301 -26.43 1.88 4.90
C GLU A 301 -25.68 0.56 5.10
N ASP A 302 -25.39 0.18 6.35
CA ASP A 302 -24.79 -1.12 6.70
C ASP A 302 -25.72 -2.30 6.33
N HIS A 303 -27.02 -2.20 6.64
CA HIS A 303 -28.00 -3.22 6.28
C HIS A 303 -28.32 -3.29 4.77
N LEU A 304 -28.21 -2.17 4.04
CA LEU A 304 -28.30 -2.16 2.58
C LEU A 304 -27.06 -2.77 1.93
N ALA A 305 -25.87 -2.55 2.50
CA ALA A 305 -24.64 -3.22 2.07
C ALA A 305 -24.72 -4.74 2.31
N GLU A 306 -25.28 -5.19 3.44
CA GLU A 306 -25.53 -6.60 3.75
C GLU A 306 -26.59 -7.23 2.82
N ALA A 307 -27.68 -6.52 2.53
CA ALA A 307 -28.74 -6.97 1.63
C ALA A 307 -28.31 -7.04 0.15
N LEU A 308 -27.36 -6.19 -0.27
CA LEU A 308 -26.77 -6.22 -1.61
C LEU A 308 -25.68 -7.31 -1.76
N LEU A 309 -25.12 -7.79 -0.65
CA LEU A 309 -24.16 -8.92 -0.62
C LEU A 309 -24.84 -10.30 -0.51
N ALA A 310 -26.09 -10.37 -0.05
CA ALA A 310 -26.84 -11.62 0.10
C ALA A 310 -27.06 -12.44 -1.21
N PRO A 311 -27.23 -11.86 -2.41
CA PRO A 311 -27.54 -12.64 -3.61
C PRO A 311 -26.35 -13.42 -4.21
N LEU A 312 -25.11 -13.17 -3.77
CA LEU A 312 -23.90 -13.78 -4.35
C LEU A 312 -23.45 -15.06 -3.65
N THR A 313 -24.16 -15.52 -2.62
CA THR A 313 -23.84 -16.77 -1.89
C THR A 313 -24.82 -17.92 -2.17
N GLN A 314 -25.80 -17.73 -3.05
CA GLN A 314 -26.73 -18.78 -3.45
C GLN A 314 -26.76 -18.96 -4.97
N ALA A 315 -25.92 -19.87 -5.47
CA ALA A 315 -26.05 -20.49 -6.78
C ALA A 315 -25.96 -22.02 -6.61
N PRO A 316 -26.64 -22.81 -7.47
CA PRO A 316 -27.33 -24.03 -7.08
C PRO A 316 -26.45 -25.29 -7.09
N GLU A 317 -26.78 -26.21 -6.19
CA GLU A 317 -26.35 -27.62 -6.24
C GLU A 317 -26.77 -28.25 -7.56
N ALA A 318 -25.83 -28.90 -8.24
CA ALA A 318 -26.08 -29.75 -9.41
C ALA A 318 -25.62 -31.18 -9.06
N ASP A 319 -26.59 -32.09 -9.06
CA ASP A 319 -26.44 -33.55 -9.07
C ASP A 319 -25.54 -33.99 -10.23
N ASP A 320 -24.60 -34.93 -10.06
CA ASP A 320 -24.74 -36.40 -10.24
C ASP A 320 -23.31 -37.02 -10.26
N PRO A 321 -23.07 -38.35 -10.33
CA PRO A 321 -23.78 -39.51 -9.77
C PRO A 321 -22.83 -40.51 -9.04
N GLN A 322 -23.36 -41.37 -8.18
CA GLN A 322 -22.67 -42.61 -7.76
C GLN A 322 -22.92 -43.76 -8.76
N PRO A 323 -21.91 -44.59 -9.07
CA PRO A 323 -22.12 -45.99 -9.40
C PRO A 323 -21.80 -46.88 -8.19
N GLY A 324 -22.61 -47.92 -8.01
CA GLY A 324 -22.66 -48.71 -6.79
C GLY A 324 -21.81 -49.98 -6.76
N SER A 325 -22.06 -50.68 -5.65
CA SER A 325 -21.94 -52.11 -5.35
C SER A 325 -20.56 -52.77 -5.27
N GLY A 326 -20.32 -53.42 -4.13
CA GLY A 326 -19.31 -54.46 -3.97
C GLY A 326 -18.90 -54.70 -2.53
N ASP A 327 -19.78 -55.41 -1.80
CA ASP A 327 -19.58 -56.31 -0.65
C ASP A 327 -18.14 -56.50 -0.09
N GLU A 328 -17.97 -56.53 1.24
CA GLU A 328 -18.01 -57.78 2.04
C GLU A 328 -17.56 -57.57 3.51
N PHE A 329 -18.34 -58.16 4.41
CA PHE A 329 -18.09 -58.65 5.77
C PHE A 329 -16.70 -58.57 6.42
N GLY A 330 -16.71 -58.31 7.74
CA GLY A 330 -15.71 -58.90 8.65
C GLY A 330 -15.44 -58.12 9.93
N ALA A 331 -16.24 -58.34 10.97
CA ALA A 331 -15.88 -58.00 12.35
C ALA A 331 -14.75 -58.91 12.85
N GLN A 332 -13.72 -58.34 13.49
CA GLN A 332 -12.96 -59.01 14.56
C GLN A 332 -12.06 -58.03 15.34
N ASP A 333 -12.07 -58.25 16.66
CA ASP A 333 -11.32 -57.58 17.72
C ASP A 333 -9.79 -57.67 17.58
N GLY A 334 -9.08 -56.69 18.16
CA GLY A 334 -7.65 -56.79 18.46
C GLY A 334 -7.02 -55.44 18.84
N GLY A 335 -6.70 -55.26 20.12
CA GLY A 335 -6.27 -53.97 20.70
C GLY A 335 -4.86 -53.50 20.34
N SER A 336 -4.65 -52.19 20.50
CA SER A 336 -3.35 -51.53 20.77
C SER A 336 -3.57 -50.08 21.24
N SER A 337 -3.11 -49.81 22.47
CA SER A 337 -2.72 -48.56 23.16
C SER A 337 -3.30 -47.17 22.79
N PRO A 338 -3.52 -46.27 23.79
CA PRO A 338 -4.18 -44.98 23.58
C PRO A 338 -3.20 -43.94 23.02
N GLY A 339 -3.44 -43.48 21.80
CA GLY A 339 -2.86 -42.24 21.26
C GLY A 339 -3.55 -41.01 21.86
N PRO A 340 -2.87 -39.84 21.91
CA PRO A 340 -3.45 -38.63 22.48
C PRO A 340 -4.69 -38.24 21.69
N SER A 341 -5.71 -37.81 22.43
CA SER A 341 -7.02 -37.33 21.96
C SER A 341 -6.94 -36.54 20.65
N PRO A 342 -7.87 -36.74 19.70
CA PRO A 342 -7.85 -36.04 18.43
C PRO A 342 -8.09 -34.54 18.67
N SER A 343 -7.01 -33.76 18.62
CA SER A 343 -7.08 -32.31 18.55
C SER A 343 -7.92 -31.92 17.33
N HIS A 344 -8.94 -31.09 17.52
CA HIS A 344 -9.83 -30.66 16.45
C HIS A 344 -9.03 -30.08 15.27
N ALA A 345 -9.05 -30.76 14.13
CA ALA A 345 -8.47 -30.29 12.88
C ALA A 345 -9.59 -29.90 11.93
N SER A 346 -9.87 -28.60 11.83
CA SER A 346 -10.85 -28.05 10.88
C SER A 346 -10.41 -28.31 9.43
N ILE A 347 -11.30 -28.06 8.47
CA ILE A 347 -10.94 -28.14 7.03
C ILE A 347 -9.81 -27.16 6.69
N TYR A 348 -9.71 -26.05 7.43
CA TYR A 348 -8.69 -25.00 7.30
C TYR A 348 -7.47 -25.18 8.22
N SER A 349 -7.20 -26.38 8.73
CA SER A 349 -5.98 -26.62 9.51
C SER A 349 -4.72 -26.41 8.65
N LEU A 350 -3.65 -25.84 9.23
CA LEU A 350 -2.39 -25.57 8.53
C LEU A 350 -1.84 -26.81 7.79
N ASP A 351 -1.99 -28.01 8.37
CA ASP A 351 -1.53 -29.27 7.75
C ASP A 351 -2.33 -29.69 6.50
N LYS A 352 -3.54 -29.15 6.32
CA LYS A 352 -4.40 -29.36 5.14
C LYS A 352 -4.18 -28.28 4.09
N LEU A 353 -3.96 -27.04 4.51
CA LEU A 353 -3.67 -25.92 3.61
C LEU A 353 -2.26 -26.01 3.02
N TYR A 354 -1.28 -26.47 3.80
CA TYR A 354 0.13 -26.56 3.41
C TYR A 354 0.66 -27.98 3.63
N PRO A 355 0.26 -28.95 2.78
CA PRO A 355 0.63 -30.36 2.96
C PRO A 355 2.14 -30.61 2.89
N GLU A 356 2.87 -29.74 2.20
CA GLU A 356 4.33 -29.82 2.03
C GLU A 356 5.11 -29.34 3.27
N SER A 357 4.48 -28.55 4.15
CA SER A 357 5.11 -27.98 5.35
C SER A 357 4.73 -28.72 6.63
N ARG A 358 4.30 -29.98 6.51
CA ARG A 358 3.87 -30.80 7.64
C ARG A 358 5.03 -31.11 8.58
N GLY A 359 4.94 -30.58 9.79
CA GLY A 359 5.87 -30.86 10.88
C GLY A 359 5.75 -29.80 11.96
N SER A 360 5.78 -30.22 13.22
CA SER A 360 5.74 -29.28 14.36
C SER A 360 6.98 -28.38 14.42
N ASP A 361 8.08 -28.81 13.81
CA ASP A 361 9.40 -28.15 13.86
C ASP A 361 9.81 -27.54 12.50
N THR A 362 8.98 -27.65 11.46
CA THR A 362 9.27 -27.04 10.15
C THR A 362 9.23 -25.51 10.21
N ALA A 363 8.34 -24.95 11.03
CA ALA A 363 8.17 -23.50 11.18
C ALA A 363 9.29 -22.83 11.99
N TRP A 364 9.94 -23.56 12.91
CA TRP A 364 10.91 -22.99 13.86
C TRP A 364 12.36 -23.41 13.59
N ARG A 365 12.59 -24.25 12.57
CA ARG A 365 13.93 -24.63 12.14
C ARG A 365 14.61 -23.46 11.42
N VAL A 366 15.73 -23.00 11.99
CA VAL A 366 16.59 -21.98 11.35
C VAL A 366 17.28 -22.60 10.12
N PRO A 367 17.13 -22.02 8.92
CA PRO A 367 17.77 -22.52 7.71
C PRO A 367 19.31 -22.54 7.86
N ASP A 368 19.96 -23.64 7.48
CA ASP A 368 21.41 -23.76 7.58
C ASP A 368 22.13 -22.86 6.55
N ASP A 369 21.51 -22.58 5.40
CA ASP A 369 22.00 -21.63 4.39
C ASP A 369 22.08 -20.19 4.92
N ALA A 370 21.24 -19.83 5.90
CA ALA A 370 21.27 -18.53 6.56
C ALA A 370 22.45 -18.37 7.54
N LYS A 371 23.24 -19.42 7.79
CA LYS A 371 24.40 -19.38 8.68
C LYS A 371 25.73 -19.19 7.93
N GLN A 372 25.74 -19.29 6.60
CA GLN A 372 26.97 -19.42 5.80
C GLN A 372 27.11 -18.41 4.66
N ALA A 373 26.15 -17.48 4.48
CA ALA A 373 26.31 -16.45 3.46
C ALA A 373 27.45 -15.50 3.85
N ASN A 374 28.45 -15.34 2.97
CA ASN A 374 29.55 -14.37 3.11
C ASN A 374 29.10 -12.89 3.22
N SER A 375 27.79 -12.63 3.20
CA SER A 375 27.17 -11.30 3.32
C SER A 375 26.62 -11.01 4.72
N ASP A 376 26.75 -11.94 5.66
CA ASP A 376 26.26 -11.75 7.02
C ASP A 376 27.26 -10.97 7.87
N ILE A 377 26.73 -9.99 8.60
CA ILE A 377 27.52 -9.12 9.48
C ILE A 377 27.58 -9.80 10.86
N PRO A 378 28.76 -10.26 11.33
CA PRO A 378 28.87 -10.90 12.63
C PRO A 378 28.70 -9.87 13.75
N LEU A 379 27.64 -10.01 14.53
CA LEU A 379 27.35 -9.11 15.66
C LEU A 379 28.46 -9.14 16.73
N ASP A 380 29.09 -10.30 16.93
CA ASP A 380 30.14 -10.51 17.93
C ASP A 380 31.39 -9.66 17.68
N ARG A 381 31.61 -9.25 16.42
CA ARG A 381 32.76 -8.41 16.03
C ARG A 381 32.43 -6.92 15.99
N LEU A 382 31.18 -6.54 16.30
CA LEU A 382 30.73 -5.15 16.36
C LEU A 382 30.67 -4.69 17.81
N THR A 383 31.20 -3.50 18.09
CA THR A 383 30.98 -2.84 19.37
C THR A 383 29.76 -1.94 19.25
N ILE A 384 28.70 -2.27 19.99
CA ILE A 384 27.43 -1.53 19.99
C ILE A 384 27.32 -0.77 21.31
N SER A 385 27.14 0.53 21.24
CA SER A 385 26.94 1.41 22.40
C SER A 385 25.71 2.29 22.21
N TYR A 386 25.00 2.57 23.30
CA TYR A 386 23.82 3.42 23.29
C TYR A 386 24.07 4.73 24.03
N CYS A 387 23.77 5.84 23.35
CA CYS A 387 24.00 7.19 23.82
C CYS A 387 22.69 8.00 23.83
N ARG A 388 22.72 9.18 24.43
CA ARG A 388 21.59 10.12 24.38
C ARG A 388 21.53 10.77 22.99
N SER A 389 20.32 10.85 22.43
CA SER A 389 20.08 11.57 21.16
C SER A 389 20.21 13.08 21.37
N SER A 390 20.73 13.80 20.38
CA SER A 390 21.03 15.24 20.51
C SER A 390 19.85 16.16 20.15
N GLY A 391 18.62 15.63 20.14
CA GLY A 391 17.41 16.35 19.71
C GLY A 391 16.87 17.40 20.70
N PRO A 392 15.95 18.27 20.26
CA PRO A 392 15.37 19.33 21.10
C PRO A 392 14.70 18.75 22.37
N GLY A 393 15.06 19.32 23.51
CA GLY A 393 14.87 18.77 24.85
C GLY A 393 13.42 18.54 25.27
N GLY A 394 12.92 17.33 24.98
CA GLY A 394 11.75 16.74 25.64
C GLY A 394 12.16 15.84 26.81
N GLN A 395 11.22 15.57 27.72
CA GLN A 395 11.43 14.72 28.91
C GLN A 395 12.00 13.33 28.56
N ASN A 396 11.60 12.77 27.40
CA ASN A 396 12.11 11.48 26.91
C ASN A 396 13.53 11.54 26.34
N VAL A 397 13.93 12.66 25.72
CA VAL A 397 15.29 12.85 25.13
C VAL A 397 16.36 12.88 26.22
N ASN A 398 16.01 13.44 27.39
CA ASN A 398 16.93 13.55 28.52
C ASN A 398 17.03 12.26 29.36
N LYS A 399 16.07 11.33 29.22
CA LYS A 399 15.96 10.12 30.07
C LYS A 399 16.33 8.82 29.33
N VAL A 400 16.10 8.72 28.02
CA VAL A 400 16.27 7.45 27.27
C VAL A 400 17.47 7.51 26.34
N ASN A 401 18.42 6.56 26.50
CA ASN A 401 19.56 6.40 25.60
C ASN A 401 19.11 5.76 24.27
N SER A 402 18.42 6.51 23.42
CA SER A 402 17.84 6.00 22.18
C SER A 402 18.85 5.87 21.04
N LYS A 403 19.89 6.71 20.99
CA LYS A 403 20.86 6.76 19.88
C LYS A 403 21.75 5.52 19.91
N ALA A 404 21.84 4.81 18.79
CA ALA A 404 22.71 3.65 18.63
C ALA A 404 24.00 4.09 17.91
N GLU A 405 25.15 3.70 18.47
CA GLU A 405 26.48 3.86 17.90
C GLU A 405 27.10 2.48 17.70
N VAL A 406 27.47 2.17 16.47
CA VAL A 406 28.12 0.92 16.07
C VAL A 406 29.53 1.22 15.60
N ARG A 407 30.50 0.51 16.16
CA ARG A 407 31.93 0.66 15.89
C ARG A 407 32.56 -0.67 15.55
N PHE A 408 33.43 -0.68 14.55
CA PHE A 408 34.28 -1.84 14.27
C PHE A 408 35.56 -1.41 13.56
N HIS A 409 36.62 -2.20 13.72
CA HIS A 409 37.90 -1.93 13.09
C HIS A 409 37.89 -2.40 11.63
N LEU A 410 38.05 -1.48 10.68
CA LEU A 410 37.84 -1.78 9.26
C LEU A 410 38.94 -2.69 8.70
N ALA A 411 40.20 -2.55 9.14
CA ALA A 411 41.32 -3.33 8.59
C ALA A 411 41.35 -4.80 9.07
N THR A 412 40.79 -5.11 10.23
CA THR A 412 40.73 -6.46 10.83
C THR A 412 39.41 -7.17 10.51
N ALA A 413 38.51 -6.54 9.74
CA ALA A 413 37.22 -7.11 9.40
C ALA A 413 37.36 -8.18 8.31
N ASP A 414 37.58 -9.45 8.68
CA ASP A 414 37.78 -10.57 7.74
C ASP A 414 36.53 -10.90 6.90
N TRP A 415 35.36 -10.53 7.39
CA TRP A 415 34.06 -10.74 6.74
C TRP A 415 33.79 -9.76 5.59
N ILE A 416 34.69 -8.79 5.34
CA ILE A 416 34.64 -7.88 4.20
C ILE A 416 35.80 -8.19 3.27
N ALA A 417 35.52 -8.35 1.97
CA ALA A 417 36.55 -8.58 0.96
C ALA A 417 37.57 -7.42 0.91
N GLU A 418 38.87 -7.74 0.81
CA GLU A 418 39.96 -6.77 0.78
C GLU A 418 39.78 -5.59 -0.20
N PRO A 419 39.38 -5.78 -1.48
CA PRO A 419 39.16 -4.65 -2.39
C PRO A 419 38.03 -3.73 -1.94
N VAL A 420 37.03 -4.26 -1.24
CA VAL A 420 35.90 -3.49 -0.69
C VAL A 420 36.36 -2.70 0.53
N ARG A 421 37.17 -3.29 1.42
CA ARG A 421 37.75 -2.59 2.58
C ARG A 421 38.55 -1.36 2.16
N GLN A 422 39.42 -1.51 1.16
CA GLN A 422 40.24 -0.42 0.64
C GLN A 422 39.39 0.71 0.04
N LYS A 423 38.36 0.37 -0.75
CA LYS A 423 37.41 1.36 -1.29
C LYS A 423 36.62 2.06 -0.19
N MET A 424 36.13 1.32 0.81
CA MET A 424 35.40 1.89 1.94
C MET A 424 36.28 2.85 2.74
N ALA A 425 37.55 2.52 2.94
CA ALA A 425 38.50 3.40 3.62
C ALA A 425 38.70 4.74 2.89
N ILE A 426 38.67 4.72 1.55
CA ILE A 426 38.80 5.93 0.71
C ILE A 426 37.49 6.73 0.71
N MET A 427 36.35 6.08 0.47
CA MET A 427 35.04 6.75 0.34
C MET A 427 34.56 7.33 1.68
N TYR A 428 34.76 6.59 2.77
CA TYR A 428 34.22 6.96 4.09
C TYR A 428 35.31 7.39 5.08
N LYS A 429 36.42 7.95 4.59
CA LYS A 429 37.52 8.48 5.41
C LYS A 429 37.08 9.42 6.54
N ASN A 430 35.99 10.16 6.32
CA ASN A 430 35.45 11.13 7.29
C ASN A 430 34.78 10.46 8.50
N LYS A 431 34.46 9.17 8.41
CA LYS A 431 33.79 8.39 9.47
C LYS A 431 34.74 7.45 10.22
N ILE A 432 36.03 7.48 9.88
CA ILE A 432 37.06 6.61 10.45
C ILE A 432 37.84 7.38 11.52
N ASN A 433 38.01 6.78 12.69
CA ASN A 433 38.79 7.34 13.79
C ASN A 433 40.29 7.12 13.58
N LYS A 434 41.16 7.81 14.33
CA LYS A 434 42.62 7.67 14.27
C LYS A 434 43.12 6.23 14.51
N LEU A 435 42.33 5.44 15.23
CA LEU A 435 42.59 4.02 15.51
C LEU A 435 42.11 3.08 14.38
N GLY A 436 41.61 3.60 13.24
CA GLY A 436 41.13 2.79 12.13
C GLY A 436 39.74 2.18 12.32
N GLU A 437 38.99 2.64 13.33
CA GLU A 437 37.62 2.20 13.60
C GLU A 437 36.62 3.03 12.81
N LEU A 438 35.71 2.37 12.11
CA LEU A 438 34.57 3.00 11.45
C LEU A 438 33.45 3.20 12.47
N ILE A 439 33.00 4.45 12.66
CA ILE A 439 31.96 4.81 13.62
C ILE A 439 30.69 5.20 12.85
N LEU A 440 29.58 4.54 13.17
CA LEU A 440 28.28 4.82 12.58
C LEU A 440 27.24 5.04 13.67
N THR A 441 26.53 6.16 13.59
CA THR A 441 25.48 6.52 14.56
C THR A 441 24.14 6.70 13.88
N SER A 442 23.06 6.28 14.55
CA SER A 442 21.69 6.58 14.13
C SER A 442 20.82 7.05 15.28
N GLU A 443 20.00 8.07 15.02
CA GLU A 443 19.01 8.65 15.94
C GLU A 443 17.66 8.89 15.24
N CYS A 444 17.32 8.07 14.25
CA CYS A 444 16.10 8.22 13.44
C CYS A 444 14.80 7.94 14.21
N SER A 445 14.86 7.13 15.27
CA SER A 445 13.70 6.74 16.07
C SER A 445 13.96 6.85 17.57
N ARG A 446 12.88 6.87 18.35
CA ARG A 446 12.94 6.77 19.82
C ARG A 446 13.35 5.37 20.32
N TYR A 447 13.26 4.35 19.46
CA TYR A 447 13.55 2.96 19.80
C TYR A 447 14.98 2.54 19.43
N GLN A 448 15.70 1.98 20.40
CA GLN A 448 17.09 1.53 20.25
C GLN A 448 17.27 0.46 19.16
N LEU A 449 16.38 -0.56 19.13
CA LEU A 449 16.43 -1.64 18.15
C LEU A 449 16.28 -1.13 16.71
N ARG A 450 15.41 -0.13 16.50
CA ARG A 450 15.22 0.48 15.17
C ARG A 450 16.43 1.28 14.73
N ASN A 451 17.08 1.99 15.66
CA ASN A 451 18.33 2.71 15.37
C ASN A 451 19.50 1.76 15.10
N LEU A 452 19.58 0.62 15.81
CA LEU A 452 20.56 -0.43 15.54
C LEU A 452 20.34 -1.04 14.15
N ALA A 453 19.10 -1.41 13.82
CA ALA A 453 18.76 -1.95 12.50
C ALA A 453 19.13 -0.97 11.37
N ASP A 454 18.90 0.33 11.56
CA ASP A 454 19.31 1.37 10.61
C ASP A 454 20.84 1.49 10.50
N CYS A 455 21.59 1.36 11.61
CA CYS A 455 23.05 1.29 11.57
C CYS A 455 23.55 0.07 10.79
N LEU A 456 22.97 -1.12 11.02
CA LEU A 456 23.32 -2.33 10.27
C LEU A 456 22.98 -2.20 8.78
N GLN A 457 21.82 -1.61 8.46
CA GLN A 457 21.43 -1.38 7.08
C GLN A 457 22.40 -0.43 6.37
N LYS A 458 22.80 0.66 7.03
CA LYS A 458 23.83 1.57 6.51
C LYS A 458 25.16 0.85 6.26
N ILE A 459 25.57 -0.08 7.12
CA ILE A 459 26.77 -0.90 6.89
C ILE A 459 26.60 -1.74 5.63
N ARG A 460 25.46 -2.41 5.45
CA ARG A 460 25.15 -3.20 4.25
C ARG A 460 25.19 -2.33 2.99
N ASP A 461 24.56 -1.16 3.03
CA ASP A 461 24.52 -0.24 1.91
C ASP A 461 25.92 0.27 1.54
N MET A 462 26.74 0.60 2.54
CA MET A 462 28.13 1.03 2.33
C MET A 462 29.00 -0.06 1.72
N ILE A 463 28.80 -1.32 2.14
CA ILE A 463 29.48 -2.49 1.56
C ILE A 463 29.00 -2.71 0.13
N ALA A 464 27.69 -2.63 -0.12
CA ALA A 464 27.11 -2.79 -1.45
C ALA A 464 27.61 -1.70 -2.41
N GLU A 465 27.66 -0.44 -1.98
CA GLU A 465 28.18 0.69 -2.76
C GLU A 465 29.67 0.51 -3.07
N ALA A 466 30.47 0.05 -2.10
CA ALA A 466 31.89 -0.22 -2.32
C ALA A 466 32.16 -1.48 -3.17
N SER A 467 31.27 -2.47 -3.10
CA SER A 467 31.33 -3.68 -3.91
C SER A 467 30.94 -3.42 -5.36
N GLN A 468 30.09 -2.43 -5.63
CA GLN A 468 29.78 -2.04 -7.00
C GLN A 468 31.05 -1.52 -7.69
N THR A 469 31.35 -2.11 -8.85
CA THR A 469 32.34 -1.54 -9.77
C THR A 469 31.76 -0.24 -10.33
N PRO A 470 32.56 0.86 -10.39
CA PRO A 470 32.05 2.13 -10.88
C PRO A 470 31.45 1.93 -12.28
N LYS A 471 30.14 2.16 -12.40
CA LYS A 471 29.47 2.23 -13.69
C LYS A 471 30.02 3.46 -14.40
N GLU A 472 30.51 3.30 -15.63
CA GLU A 472 30.89 4.45 -16.44
C GLU A 472 29.70 5.40 -16.51
N PRO A 473 29.87 6.69 -16.17
CA PRO A 473 28.75 7.62 -16.17
C PRO A 473 28.20 7.70 -17.58
N SER A 474 26.92 7.34 -17.74
CA SER A 474 26.22 7.54 -19.00
C SER A 474 26.18 9.03 -19.31
N LYS A 475 26.15 9.39 -20.60
CA LYS A 475 26.13 10.80 -21.05
C LYS A 475 24.96 11.59 -20.42
N GLU A 476 23.88 10.90 -20.08
CA GLU A 476 22.69 11.45 -19.43
C GLU A 476 22.93 11.85 -17.96
N ASP A 477 23.71 11.07 -17.20
CA ASP A 477 24.06 11.38 -15.81
C ASP A 477 24.92 12.64 -15.73
N ALA A 478 25.83 12.84 -16.68
CA ALA A 478 26.65 14.04 -16.76
C ALA A 478 25.82 15.31 -17.01
N VAL A 479 24.72 15.20 -17.78
CA VAL A 479 23.79 16.30 -18.04
C VAL A 479 22.93 16.59 -16.81
N LEU A 480 22.41 15.55 -16.15
CA LEU A 480 21.65 15.69 -14.90
C LEU A 480 22.49 16.29 -13.77
N GLN A 481 23.77 15.92 -13.67
CA GLN A 481 24.70 16.48 -12.70
C GLN A 481 24.88 18.00 -12.91
N ARG A 482 24.99 18.46 -14.16
CA ARG A 482 25.09 19.90 -14.48
C ARG A 482 23.81 20.65 -14.08
N ILE A 483 22.65 20.12 -14.44
CA ILE A 483 21.34 20.72 -14.11
C ILE A 483 21.18 20.83 -12.58
N ARG A 484 21.60 19.81 -11.83
CA ARG A 484 21.51 19.80 -10.37
C ARG A 484 22.41 20.86 -9.72
N ILE A 485 23.62 21.06 -10.25
CA ILE A 485 24.54 22.10 -9.78
C ILE A 485 24.00 23.51 -10.09
N GLU A 486 23.43 23.72 -11.26
CA GLU A 486 22.80 24.99 -11.64
C GLU A 486 21.61 25.34 -10.73
N ASN A 487 20.74 24.36 -10.45
CA ASN A 487 19.62 24.54 -9.53
C ASN A 487 20.07 24.89 -8.10
N MET A 488 21.08 24.20 -7.58
CA MET A 488 21.67 24.50 -6.27
C MET A 488 22.26 25.92 -6.22
N ASN A 489 22.98 26.34 -7.27
CA ASN A 489 23.52 27.69 -7.36
C ASN A 489 22.42 28.75 -7.44
N ARG A 490 21.32 28.46 -8.15
CA ARG A 490 20.15 29.33 -8.25
C ARG A 490 19.47 29.53 -6.89
N GLU A 491 19.27 28.46 -6.13
CA GLU A 491 18.71 28.53 -4.78
C GLU A 491 19.62 29.28 -3.81
N ARG A 492 20.93 29.06 -3.88
CA ARG A 492 21.91 29.79 -3.06
C ARG A 492 21.86 31.30 -3.34
N LEU A 493 21.76 31.69 -4.62
CA LEU A 493 21.62 33.10 -5.02
C LEU A 493 20.28 33.69 -4.55
N ARG A 494 19.19 32.93 -4.64
CA ARG A 494 17.87 33.34 -4.11
C ARG A 494 17.93 33.61 -2.61
N LYS A 495 18.51 32.69 -1.81
CA LYS A 495 18.72 32.88 -0.37
C LYS A 495 19.57 34.11 -0.06
N LYS A 496 20.64 34.36 -0.83
CA LYS A 496 21.46 35.57 -0.68
C LYS A 496 20.65 36.85 -0.95
N ARG A 497 19.81 36.87 -1.99
CA ARG A 497 18.93 38.02 -2.31
C ARG A 497 17.89 38.31 -1.24
N ILE A 498 17.26 37.25 -0.70
CA ILE A 498 16.32 37.38 0.42
C ILE A 498 17.05 37.98 1.63
N ASN A 499 18.20 37.41 1.99
CA ASN A 499 18.99 37.89 3.12
C ASN A 499 19.50 39.33 2.93
N SER A 500 19.85 39.76 1.71
CA SER A 500 20.23 41.15 1.44
C SER A 500 19.03 42.09 1.54
N ALA A 501 17.86 41.70 1.04
CA ALA A 501 16.63 42.49 1.15
C ALA A 501 16.21 42.66 2.62
N THR A 502 16.26 41.58 3.41
CA THR A 502 15.99 41.62 4.86
C THR A 502 17.00 42.48 5.61
N LYS A 503 18.27 42.56 5.18
CA LYS A 503 19.27 43.46 5.77
C LYS A 503 19.03 44.91 5.39
N ALA A 504 18.63 45.17 4.14
CA ALA A 504 18.29 46.51 3.67
C ALA A 504 17.04 47.04 4.40
N SER A 505 16.01 46.23 4.59
CA SER A 505 14.79 46.60 5.32
C SER A 505 15.01 46.81 6.82
N ARG A 506 16.15 46.38 7.37
CA ARG A 506 16.54 46.61 8.78
C ARG A 506 17.42 47.85 8.94
N ARG A 507 17.83 48.51 7.85
CA ARG A 507 18.48 49.81 7.96
C ARG A 507 17.39 50.84 8.23
N VAL A 508 17.41 51.39 9.44
CA VAL A 508 16.64 52.59 9.79
C VAL A 508 17.39 53.77 9.18
N ASP A 509 16.75 54.50 8.27
CA ASP A 509 17.27 55.78 7.81
C ASP A 509 17.16 56.76 9.00
N MET A 510 18.33 57.24 9.46
CA MET A 510 18.44 58.28 10.46
C MET A 510 18.58 59.60 9.70
N ASP A 511 17.43 60.23 9.42
CA ASP A 511 17.34 61.62 8.94
C ASP A 511 17.20 62.60 10.11
#